data_AF-A0A6A5WQ58-F1
#
_entry.id   AF-A0A6A5WQ58-F1
#
_cell.length_a   1.000
_cell.length_b   1.000
_cell.length_c   1.000
_cell.angle_alpha   90.00
_cell.angle_beta   90.00
_cell.angle_gamma   90.00
#
_symmetry.space_group_name_H-M   'P 1'
#
loop_
_entity.id
_entity.type
_entity.pdbx_description
1 polymer ?
#
loop_
_entity_poly.entity_id
_entity_poly.type
_entity_poly.pdbx_seq_one_letter_code
_entity_poly.pdbx_strand_id
1 'polypeptide(L)'
;METLAINPLKRTVALECPSCAVASTDGNALSWSQEVGNTFLLDFEVGEQEDTLDIDGVQLYPPAFGHFTEPFYVTQVNPHTDGGVRLRVTGYTFHYNSAETITEAGTELLPMTFRITSIESKPADPPALRINLLKDSNGRLMIASFQTAKTEEESPIDQGKECKEWPLLCKWKAMLEAKLNGMKKGCGKHNKHNKHPNPMEEETTEGKPPHTFHPGHPHHRPHHMGDNEGHRHHHAHHRIHRFIRRAFFTILIPILIGIFAGTLTYLIGMALGCAIAMVVAKVRGYGPYERVPEEDDEEPEVSDKEAFSEKEVYAELPEYDAPPVYEAAEKEVVEESK
;
A
#
# COMPACT_ATOMS: atom_id res chain seq x y z
N MET A 1 -22.74 -7.04 41.25
CA MET A 1 -21.60 -6.94 40.32
C MET A 1 -22.13 -7.40 38.97
N GLU A 2 -22.65 -6.47 38.17
CA GLU A 2 -23.08 -6.75 36.81
C GLU A 2 -21.81 -6.96 35.99
N THR A 3 -21.54 -8.21 35.64
CA THR A 3 -20.53 -8.53 34.64
C THR A 3 -20.96 -7.88 33.35
N LEU A 4 -20.19 -6.89 32.85
CA LEU A 4 -20.37 -6.30 31.53
C LEU A 4 -20.40 -7.45 30.51
N ALA A 5 -21.62 -7.85 30.13
CA ALA A 5 -21.83 -8.94 29.19
C ALA A 5 -21.37 -8.44 27.83
N ILE A 6 -20.15 -8.85 27.45
CA ILE A 6 -19.62 -8.62 26.13
C ILE A 6 -20.49 -9.40 25.15
N ASN A 7 -21.22 -8.70 24.30
CA ASN A 7 -21.96 -9.33 23.21
C ASN A 7 -20.96 -9.73 22.10
N PRO A 8 -20.79 -11.03 21.81
CA PRO A 8 -19.86 -11.49 20.77
C PRO A 8 -20.36 -11.23 19.34
N LEU A 9 -21.63 -10.85 19.17
CA LEU A 9 -22.24 -10.59 17.87
C LEU A 9 -22.27 -9.11 17.50
N LYS A 10 -22.25 -8.20 18.48
CA LYS A 10 -22.29 -6.75 18.23
C LYS A 10 -21.42 -6.01 19.21
N ARG A 11 -20.47 -5.23 18.70
CA ARG A 11 -19.51 -4.49 19.52
C ARG A 11 -19.13 -3.17 18.88
N THR A 12 -19.20 -2.11 19.68
CA THR A 12 -18.63 -0.81 19.34
C THR A 12 -17.19 -0.75 19.83
N VAL A 13 -16.27 -0.26 18.99
CA VAL A 13 -14.88 -0.02 19.35
C VAL A 13 -14.55 1.46 19.21
N ALA A 14 -13.80 1.98 20.18
CA ALA A 14 -13.29 3.33 20.18
C ALA A 14 -11.86 3.35 19.60
N LEU A 15 -11.66 4.13 18.55
CA LEU A 15 -10.35 4.42 17.96
C LEU A 15 -9.93 5.84 18.34
N GLU A 16 -8.98 5.93 19.27
CA GLU A 16 -8.37 7.19 19.66
C GLU A 16 -7.46 7.70 18.55
N CYS A 17 -7.68 8.94 18.10
CA CYS A 17 -6.81 9.63 17.16
C CYS A 17 -6.47 11.04 17.69
N PRO A 18 -5.37 11.18 18.45
CA PRO A 18 -4.96 12.47 19.01
C PRO A 18 -4.57 13.50 17.95
N SER A 19 -4.13 13.06 16.77
CA SER A 19 -3.65 13.91 15.67
C SER A 19 -4.70 14.19 14.59
N CYS A 20 -5.87 13.56 14.66
CA CYS A 20 -6.93 13.74 13.67
C CYS A 20 -7.65 15.07 13.88
N ALA A 21 -8.06 15.71 12.78
CA ALA A 21 -8.91 16.89 12.86
C ALA A 21 -10.30 16.55 13.41
N VAL A 22 -10.86 17.45 14.23
CA VAL A 22 -12.23 17.35 14.75
C VAL A 22 -13.17 18.09 13.83
N ALA A 23 -14.24 17.42 13.44
CA ALA A 23 -15.35 18.02 12.74
C ALA A 23 -16.35 18.64 13.75
N SER A 24 -16.76 19.86 13.51
CA SER A 24 -17.83 20.55 14.22
C SER A 24 -18.90 21.00 13.23
N THR A 25 -20.16 20.81 13.60
CA THR A 25 -21.30 21.25 12.81
C THR A 25 -21.55 22.73 13.08
N ASP A 26 -21.31 23.59 12.09
CA ASP A 26 -21.68 25.00 12.11
C ASP A 26 -22.85 25.21 11.13
N GLY A 27 -24.08 25.16 11.64
CA GLY A 27 -25.29 25.11 10.82
C GLY A 27 -25.37 23.85 9.97
N ASN A 28 -25.33 23.99 8.64
CA ASN A 28 -25.34 22.87 7.68
C ASN A 28 -23.94 22.49 7.17
N ALA A 29 -22.89 23.19 7.61
CA ALA A 29 -21.52 22.96 7.12
C ALA A 29 -20.65 22.29 8.19
N LEU A 30 -19.78 21.39 7.73
CA LEU A 30 -18.73 20.80 8.57
C LEU A 30 -17.51 21.72 8.59
N SER A 31 -17.23 22.28 9.77
CA SER A 31 -15.99 22.99 10.06
C SER A 31 -14.98 22.03 10.69
N TRP A 32 -13.69 22.23 10.46
CA TRP A 32 -12.64 21.32 10.92
C TRP A 32 -11.58 22.06 11.72
N SER A 33 -11.23 21.54 12.88
CA SER A 33 -10.20 22.09 13.76
C SER A 33 -9.13 21.05 14.07
N GLN A 34 -7.87 21.47 14.16
CA GLN A 34 -6.72 20.56 14.28
C GLN A 34 -6.18 20.44 15.72
N GLU A 35 -6.83 21.09 16.68
CA GLU A 35 -6.23 21.34 18.01
C GLU A 35 -6.67 20.35 19.10
N VAL A 36 -7.46 19.33 18.78
CA VAL A 36 -8.09 18.49 19.80
C VAL A 36 -8.05 17.01 19.38
N GLY A 37 -7.48 16.18 20.26
CA GLY A 37 -7.53 14.74 20.09
C GLY A 37 -8.98 14.24 20.16
N ASN A 38 -9.37 13.37 19.23
CA ASN A 38 -10.72 12.83 19.15
C ASN A 38 -10.73 11.30 19.14
N THR A 39 -11.92 10.74 19.24
CA THR A 39 -12.15 9.30 19.19
C THR A 39 -13.23 9.01 18.15
N PHE A 40 -12.98 8.03 17.29
CA PHE A 40 -13.99 7.50 16.39
C PHE A 40 -14.61 6.24 16.99
N LEU A 41 -15.94 6.19 17.02
CA LEU A 41 -16.68 4.99 17.40
C LEU A 41 -17.09 4.25 16.13
N LEU A 42 -16.74 2.97 16.07
CA LEU A 42 -17.04 2.07 14.96
C LEU A 42 -17.89 0.92 15.48
N ASP A 43 -19.03 0.69 14.83
CA ASP A 43 -19.99 -0.32 15.21
C ASP A 43 -19.81 -1.55 14.32
N PHE A 44 -19.30 -2.63 14.90
CA PHE A 44 -19.16 -3.93 14.24
C PHE A 44 -20.27 -4.88 14.67
N GLU A 45 -20.82 -5.60 13.71
CA GLU A 45 -21.91 -6.54 13.92
C GLU A 45 -21.70 -7.78 13.06
N VAL A 46 -22.03 -8.94 13.60
CA VAL A 46 -22.15 -10.19 12.84
C VAL A 46 -23.51 -10.17 12.18
N GLY A 47 -23.57 -10.35 10.85
CA GLY A 47 -24.82 -10.23 10.10
C GLY A 47 -25.85 -11.31 10.45
N GLU A 48 -27.06 -11.16 9.92
CA GLU A 48 -28.22 -12.02 10.28
C GLU A 48 -27.99 -13.52 10.01
N GLN A 49 -27.18 -13.85 9.01
CA GLN A 49 -26.84 -15.23 8.65
C GLN A 49 -25.71 -15.83 9.51
N GLU A 50 -25.19 -15.04 10.46
CA GLU A 50 -24.10 -15.39 11.36
C GLU A 50 -22.77 -15.72 10.67
N ASP A 51 -22.63 -15.53 9.36
CA ASP A 51 -21.43 -15.86 8.59
C ASP A 51 -20.73 -14.62 7.98
N THR A 52 -21.24 -13.42 8.29
CA THR A 52 -20.70 -12.13 7.82
C THR A 52 -20.26 -11.25 8.98
N LEU A 53 -19.28 -10.39 8.73
CA LEU A 53 -18.93 -9.26 9.60
C LEU A 53 -19.27 -7.98 8.87
N ASP A 54 -20.10 -7.16 9.49
CA ASP A 54 -20.58 -5.90 8.97
C ASP A 54 -20.07 -4.73 9.84
N ILE A 55 -19.89 -3.57 9.23
CA ILE A 55 -19.61 -2.30 9.91
C ILE A 55 -20.70 -1.30 9.53
N ASP A 56 -21.43 -0.80 10.54
CA ASP A 56 -22.54 0.14 10.31
C ASP A 56 -23.52 -0.32 9.21
N GLY A 57 -23.78 -1.63 9.14
CA GLY A 57 -24.67 -2.26 8.15
C GLY A 57 -24.03 -2.61 6.80
N VAL A 58 -22.75 -2.28 6.58
CA VAL A 58 -22.02 -2.61 5.36
C VAL A 58 -21.14 -3.84 5.58
N GLN A 59 -21.27 -4.86 4.73
CA GLN A 59 -20.49 -6.09 4.83
C GLN A 59 -18.99 -5.85 4.58
N LEU A 60 -18.15 -6.17 5.57
CA LEU A 60 -16.68 -6.18 5.46
C LEU A 60 -16.13 -7.57 5.14
N TYR A 61 -16.74 -8.61 5.69
CA TYR A 61 -16.33 -10.00 5.48
C TYR A 61 -17.55 -10.92 5.32
N PRO A 62 -17.50 -11.95 4.45
CA PRO A 62 -16.49 -12.14 3.42
C PRO A 62 -16.48 -10.96 2.41
N PRO A 63 -15.33 -10.65 1.81
CA PRO A 63 -15.22 -9.57 0.83
C PRO A 63 -16.09 -9.87 -0.40
N ALA A 64 -17.21 -9.14 -0.55
CA ALA A 64 -18.08 -9.27 -1.70
C ALA A 64 -17.69 -8.27 -2.80
N PHE A 65 -17.49 -8.77 -4.02
CA PHE A 65 -17.23 -7.93 -5.19
C PHE A 65 -18.48 -7.10 -5.49
N GLY A 66 -18.45 -5.80 -5.20
CA GLY A 66 -19.55 -4.86 -5.46
C GLY A 66 -19.92 -3.96 -4.27
N HIS A 67 -19.66 -4.40 -3.03
CA HIS A 67 -20.07 -3.66 -1.82
C HIS A 67 -18.96 -2.81 -1.20
N PHE A 68 -17.71 -2.96 -1.64
CA PHE A 68 -16.59 -2.15 -1.16
C PHE A 68 -16.73 -0.63 -1.39
N THR A 69 -17.67 -0.22 -2.25
CA THR A 69 -17.97 1.17 -2.56
C THR A 69 -19.08 1.77 -1.71
N GLU A 70 -19.79 0.97 -0.91
CA GLU A 70 -20.84 1.50 -0.06
C GLU A 70 -20.23 2.31 1.09
N PRO A 71 -20.63 3.59 1.24
CA PRO A 71 -20.13 4.41 2.33
C PRO A 71 -20.79 3.98 3.64
N PHE A 72 -19.97 3.81 4.66
CA PHE A 72 -20.42 3.65 6.03
C PHE A 72 -20.04 4.87 6.87
N TYR A 73 -20.64 4.98 8.05
CA TYR A 73 -20.44 6.13 8.92
C TYR A 73 -19.74 5.74 10.22
N VAL A 74 -19.00 6.70 10.77
CA VAL A 74 -18.39 6.59 12.10
C VAL A 74 -18.86 7.77 12.95
N THR A 75 -18.97 7.55 14.25
CA THR A 75 -19.32 8.64 15.16
C THR A 75 -18.04 9.20 15.77
N GLN A 76 -17.70 10.44 15.43
CA GLN A 76 -16.61 11.15 16.07
C GLN A 76 -17.10 11.76 17.37
N VAL A 77 -16.43 11.41 18.47
CA VAL A 77 -16.66 11.98 19.80
C VAL A 77 -15.46 12.84 20.17
N ASN A 78 -15.74 14.08 20.56
CA ASN A 78 -14.75 15.01 21.07
C ASN A 78 -14.90 15.08 22.60
N PRO A 79 -13.82 14.91 23.38
CA PRO A 79 -13.89 14.98 24.84
C PRO A 79 -14.29 16.36 25.39
N HIS A 80 -14.25 17.42 24.58
CA HIS A 80 -14.53 18.80 25.01
C HIS A 80 -15.94 19.28 24.66
N THR A 81 -16.70 18.54 23.87
CA THR A 81 -18.04 18.94 23.43
C THR A 81 -19.03 17.82 23.67
N ASP A 82 -20.18 18.14 24.25
CA ASP A 82 -21.29 17.20 24.38
C ASP A 82 -21.95 16.99 23.01
N GLY A 83 -21.65 15.85 22.38
CA GLY A 83 -22.25 15.45 21.12
C GLY A 83 -21.29 14.67 20.23
N GLY A 84 -21.78 13.59 19.64
CA GLY A 84 -21.07 12.86 18.58
C GLY A 84 -21.47 13.39 17.21
N VAL A 85 -20.50 13.62 16.33
CA VAL A 85 -20.75 13.97 14.92
C VAL A 85 -20.63 12.70 14.09
N ARG A 86 -21.68 12.37 13.34
CA ARG A 86 -21.66 11.24 12.42
C ARG A 86 -20.99 11.67 11.11
N LEU A 87 -19.90 11.02 10.77
CA LEU A 87 -19.07 11.34 9.61
C LEU A 87 -18.99 10.16 8.67
N ARG A 88 -19.02 10.44 7.37
CA ARG A 88 -18.90 9.43 6.33
C ARG A 88 -17.45 9.00 6.14
N VAL A 89 -17.19 7.70 6.20
CA VAL A 89 -15.89 7.16 5.82
C VAL A 89 -15.83 7.07 4.29
N THR A 90 -14.84 7.75 3.71
CA THR A 90 -14.65 7.83 2.25
C THR A 90 -13.50 6.95 1.76
N GLY A 91 -12.70 6.39 2.68
CA GLY A 91 -11.63 5.46 2.33
C GLY A 91 -11.14 4.68 3.53
N TYR A 92 -10.86 3.40 3.29
CA TYR A 92 -10.33 2.47 4.27
C TYR A 92 -9.51 1.38 3.56
N THR A 93 -8.71 0.66 4.33
CA THR A 93 -8.07 -0.59 3.90
C THR A 93 -8.51 -1.72 4.80
N PHE A 94 -8.71 -2.88 4.20
CA PHE A 94 -9.08 -4.10 4.90
C PHE A 94 -8.21 -5.25 4.40
N HIS A 95 -7.51 -5.91 5.32
CA HIS A 95 -6.60 -6.99 5.04
C HIS A 95 -6.98 -8.23 5.84
N TYR A 96 -7.18 -9.33 5.12
CA TYR A 96 -7.31 -10.67 5.67
C TYR A 96 -6.07 -11.47 5.26
N ASN A 97 -5.33 -12.01 6.25
CA ASN A 97 -4.09 -12.73 5.99
C ASN A 97 -4.37 -14.22 5.74
N SER A 98 -4.88 -14.91 6.76
CA SER A 98 -5.14 -16.34 6.75
C SER A 98 -5.99 -16.73 7.96
N ALA A 99 -6.66 -17.88 7.88
CA ALA A 99 -7.32 -18.51 9.02
C ALA A 99 -6.36 -19.48 9.72
N GLU A 100 -6.43 -19.54 11.05
CA GLU A 100 -5.67 -20.48 11.87
C GLU A 100 -6.63 -21.37 12.66
N THR A 101 -6.57 -22.68 12.48
CA THR A 101 -7.37 -23.61 13.30
C THR A 101 -6.82 -23.66 14.71
N ILE A 102 -7.63 -23.28 15.71
CA ILE A 102 -7.22 -23.15 17.11
C ILE A 102 -7.76 -24.29 18.01
N THR A 103 -8.72 -25.08 17.52
CA THR A 103 -9.28 -26.21 18.27
C THR A 103 -9.35 -27.47 17.42
N GLU A 104 -9.28 -28.64 18.07
CA GLU A 104 -9.48 -29.94 17.40
C GLU A 104 -10.90 -30.08 16.81
N ALA A 105 -11.86 -29.32 17.35
CA ALA A 105 -13.24 -29.24 16.86
C ALA A 105 -13.39 -28.44 15.55
N GLY A 106 -12.30 -27.88 15.02
CA GLY A 106 -12.30 -27.13 13.76
C GLY A 106 -12.70 -25.67 13.89
N THR A 107 -12.58 -25.06 15.08
CA THR A 107 -12.73 -23.60 15.23
C THR A 107 -11.54 -22.89 14.60
N GLU A 108 -11.81 -21.92 13.74
CA GLU A 108 -10.81 -21.11 13.07
C GLU A 108 -10.76 -19.70 13.67
N LEU A 109 -9.55 -19.16 13.82
CA LEU A 109 -9.28 -17.78 14.15
C LEU A 109 -8.97 -17.02 12.86
N LEU A 110 -9.70 -15.93 12.61
CA LEU A 110 -9.54 -15.09 11.43
C LEU A 110 -9.04 -13.70 11.88
N PRO A 111 -7.71 -13.49 11.92
CA PRO A 111 -7.12 -12.19 12.17
C PRO A 111 -7.26 -11.29 10.94
N MET A 112 -7.93 -10.15 11.12
CA MET A 112 -8.15 -9.13 10.10
C MET A 112 -7.58 -7.81 10.56
N THR A 113 -7.13 -6.98 9.62
CA THR A 113 -6.64 -5.62 9.89
C THR A 113 -7.47 -4.62 9.10
N PHE A 114 -8.08 -3.68 9.80
CA PHE A 114 -8.91 -2.61 9.26
C PHE A 114 -8.27 -1.26 9.59
N ARG A 115 -8.18 -0.34 8.62
CA ARG A 115 -7.66 1.01 8.83
C ARG A 115 -8.46 2.01 8.03
N ILE A 116 -8.93 3.08 8.67
CA ILE A 116 -9.54 4.21 7.97
C ILE A 116 -8.41 5.06 7.37
N THR A 117 -8.58 5.51 6.13
CA THR A 117 -7.61 6.37 5.42
C THR A 117 -8.18 7.75 5.07
N SER A 118 -9.51 7.87 4.97
CA SER A 118 -10.16 9.17 4.78
C SER A 118 -11.58 9.22 5.32
N ILE A 119 -11.97 10.39 5.82
CA ILE A 119 -13.29 10.70 6.38
C ILE A 119 -13.75 12.01 5.75
N GLU A 120 -14.96 12.06 5.19
CA GLU A 120 -15.51 13.23 4.47
C GLU A 120 -14.53 13.76 3.39
N SER A 121 -13.88 12.85 2.67
CA SER A 121 -12.86 13.16 1.64
C SER A 121 -11.61 13.86 2.17
N LYS A 122 -11.43 13.92 3.50
CA LYS A 122 -10.22 14.41 4.14
C LYS A 122 -9.35 13.25 4.60
N PRO A 123 -8.02 13.32 4.42
CA PRO A 123 -7.13 12.30 4.94
C PRO A 123 -7.23 12.26 6.46
N ALA A 124 -7.41 11.06 6.99
CA ALA A 124 -7.43 10.80 8.43
C ALA A 124 -6.57 9.55 8.67
N ASP A 125 -5.78 9.57 9.74
CA ASP A 125 -4.86 8.46 10.05
C ASP A 125 -5.05 7.94 11.48
N PRO A 126 -6.23 7.40 11.82
CA PRO A 126 -6.40 6.71 13.09
C PRO A 126 -5.59 5.41 13.13
N PRO A 127 -5.26 4.90 14.32
CA PRO A 127 -4.57 3.63 14.50
C PRO A 127 -5.26 2.47 13.77
N ALA A 128 -4.46 1.55 13.21
CA ALA A 128 -5.00 0.35 12.59
C ALA A 128 -5.66 -0.55 13.64
N LEU A 129 -6.84 -1.08 13.31
CA LEU A 129 -7.62 -1.97 14.14
C LEU A 129 -7.40 -3.41 13.71
N ARG A 130 -6.89 -4.26 14.60
CA ARG A 130 -6.87 -5.71 14.41
C ARG A 130 -8.16 -6.29 14.99
N ILE A 131 -8.91 -6.97 14.13
CA ILE A 131 -10.18 -7.62 14.45
C ILE A 131 -9.91 -9.12 14.44
N ASN A 132 -10.13 -9.79 15.56
CA ASN A 132 -10.01 -11.24 15.64
C ASN A 132 -11.42 -11.83 15.66
N LEU A 133 -11.79 -12.54 14.59
CA LEU A 133 -13.03 -13.30 14.53
C LEU A 133 -12.76 -14.78 14.81
N LEU A 134 -13.73 -15.45 15.38
CA LEU A 134 -13.76 -16.90 15.49
C LEU A 134 -14.84 -17.43 14.56
N LYS A 135 -14.49 -18.43 13.76
CA LYS A 135 -15.41 -19.18 12.93
C LYS A 135 -15.58 -20.58 13.50
N ASP A 136 -16.80 -20.98 13.81
CA ASP A 136 -17.09 -22.32 14.29
C ASP A 136 -17.14 -23.35 13.14
N SER A 137 -17.31 -24.63 13.48
CA SER A 137 -17.41 -25.72 12.51
C SER A 137 -18.64 -25.63 11.60
N ASN A 138 -19.65 -24.84 11.99
CA ASN A 138 -20.86 -24.59 11.20
C ASN A 138 -20.71 -23.37 10.28
N GLY A 139 -19.57 -22.67 10.36
CA GLY A 139 -19.26 -21.49 9.58
C GLY A 139 -19.67 -20.16 10.22
N ARG A 140 -20.17 -20.19 11.47
CA ARG A 140 -20.66 -19.02 12.17
C ARG A 140 -19.53 -18.20 12.78
N LEU A 141 -19.61 -16.89 12.63
CA LEU A 141 -18.64 -15.91 13.10
C LEU A 141 -19.01 -15.37 14.47
N MET A 142 -17.98 -15.10 15.26
CA MET A 142 -18.07 -14.38 16.52
C MET A 142 -16.90 -13.42 16.65
N ILE A 143 -17.14 -12.24 17.22
CA ILE A 143 -16.09 -11.26 17.50
C ILE A 143 -15.38 -11.64 18.79
N ALA A 144 -14.15 -12.16 18.69
CA ALA A 144 -13.35 -12.51 19.86
C ALA A 144 -12.72 -11.29 20.52
N SER A 145 -12.06 -10.43 19.73
CA SER A 145 -11.37 -9.28 20.30
C SER A 145 -11.05 -8.20 19.26
N PHE A 146 -10.88 -6.99 19.77
CA PHE A 146 -10.28 -5.86 19.06
C PHE A 146 -8.93 -5.50 19.67
N GLN A 147 -7.97 -5.15 18.84
CA GLN A 147 -6.68 -4.61 19.27
C GLN A 147 -6.31 -3.44 18.37
N THR A 148 -6.19 -2.25 18.95
CA THR A 148 -5.60 -1.12 18.25
C THR A 148 -4.10 -1.32 18.21
N ALA A 149 -3.49 -1.30 17.02
CA ALA A 149 -2.05 -1.12 16.90
C ALA A 149 -1.77 0.28 17.43
N LYS A 150 -1.42 0.40 18.72
CA LYS A 150 -1.01 1.69 19.29
C LYS A 150 0.04 2.24 18.33
N THR A 151 -0.19 3.45 17.83
CA THR A 151 0.88 4.27 17.28
C THR A 151 1.80 4.53 18.47
N GLU A 152 2.67 3.56 18.76
CA GLU A 152 3.82 3.81 19.61
C GLU A 152 4.52 4.97 18.91
N GLU A 153 4.48 6.13 19.57
CA GLU A 153 5.52 7.13 19.44
C GLU A 153 6.82 6.38 19.24
N GLU A 154 7.55 6.72 18.17
CA GLU A 154 8.83 6.13 17.81
C GLU A 154 9.73 6.07 19.04
N SER A 155 9.60 4.99 19.79
CA SER A 155 10.49 4.63 20.86
C SER A 155 11.79 4.31 20.15
N PRO A 156 12.95 4.89 20.53
CA PRO A 156 14.22 4.68 19.83
C PRO A 156 14.75 3.23 19.88
N ILE A 157 13.91 2.28 20.30
CA ILE A 157 14.27 0.91 20.64
C ILE A 157 13.83 -0.07 19.54
N ASP A 158 12.80 0.23 18.73
CA ASP A 158 12.33 -0.71 17.70
C ASP A 158 12.96 -0.56 16.30
N GLN A 159 13.77 0.49 16.07
CA GLN A 159 14.69 0.54 14.93
C GLN A 159 15.76 -0.58 14.98
N GLY A 160 15.92 -1.26 16.11
CA GLY A 160 16.85 -2.38 16.28
C GLY A 160 16.35 -3.73 15.78
N LYS A 161 15.03 -3.91 15.58
CA LYS A 161 14.45 -5.20 15.18
C LYS A 161 14.18 -5.29 13.68
N GLU A 162 13.75 -4.21 13.03
CA GLU A 162 13.52 -4.20 11.57
C GLU A 162 14.83 -4.20 10.76
N CYS A 163 15.93 -3.67 11.30
CA CYS A 163 17.24 -3.82 10.65
C CYS A 163 17.83 -5.25 10.76
N LYS A 164 17.21 -6.17 11.52
CA LYS A 164 17.64 -7.58 11.53
C LYS A 164 17.06 -8.38 10.36
N GLU A 165 15.85 -8.05 9.90
CA GLU A 165 15.20 -8.82 8.83
C GLU A 165 15.65 -8.36 7.44
N TRP A 166 15.93 -7.06 7.24
CA TRP A 166 16.34 -6.52 5.93
C TRP A 166 17.59 -5.62 6.03
N PRO A 167 18.77 -6.18 6.35
CA PRO A 167 20.01 -5.41 6.59
C PRO A 167 20.50 -4.61 5.37
N LEU A 168 20.03 -4.93 4.17
CA LEU A 168 20.40 -4.22 2.94
C LEU A 168 19.62 -2.90 2.76
N LEU A 169 18.39 -2.80 3.26
CA LEU A 169 17.59 -1.57 3.16
C LEU A 169 18.06 -0.51 4.16
N CYS A 170 18.37 -0.91 5.40
CA CYS A 170 18.98 0.01 6.37
C CYS A 170 20.31 0.59 5.86
N LYS A 171 21.13 -0.25 5.21
CA LYS A 171 22.41 0.20 4.63
C LYS A 171 22.22 1.15 3.45
N TRP A 172 21.17 0.93 2.64
CA TRP A 172 20.85 1.79 1.51
C TRP A 172 20.27 3.13 1.99
N LYS A 173 19.35 3.13 2.97
CA LYS A 173 18.80 4.34 3.59
C LYS A 173 19.91 5.15 4.28
N ALA A 174 20.80 4.51 5.03
CA ALA A 174 21.96 5.16 5.63
C ALA A 174 22.92 5.76 4.58
N MET A 175 23.14 5.08 3.45
CA MET A 175 23.91 5.64 2.35
C MET A 175 23.22 6.84 1.69
N LEU A 176 21.89 6.80 1.55
CA LEU A 176 21.11 7.84 0.91
C LEU A 176 21.03 9.10 1.80
N GLU A 177 20.85 8.94 3.11
CA GLU A 177 20.95 10.03 4.09
C GLU A 177 22.35 10.61 4.18
N ALA A 178 23.40 9.79 4.16
CA ALA A 178 24.78 10.27 4.17
C ALA A 178 25.11 11.09 2.90
N LYS A 179 24.54 10.73 1.75
CA LYS A 179 24.75 11.46 0.49
C LYS A 179 23.93 12.75 0.41
N LEU A 180 22.71 12.74 0.97
CA LEU A 180 21.83 13.92 1.01
C LEU A 180 22.37 14.99 1.98
N ASN A 181 22.89 14.57 3.14
CA ASN A 181 23.54 15.47 4.10
C ASN A 181 24.96 15.89 3.67
N GLY A 182 25.66 15.06 2.89
CA GLY A 182 26.98 15.38 2.33
C GLY A 182 26.95 16.49 1.27
N MET A 183 25.83 16.67 0.56
CA MET A 183 25.69 17.73 -0.46
C MET A 183 25.24 19.09 0.10
N LYS A 184 24.82 19.18 1.37
CA LYS A 184 24.40 20.45 2.01
C LYS A 184 25.49 21.16 2.82
N LYS A 185 26.69 20.58 2.97
CA LYS A 185 27.83 21.22 3.66
C LYS A 185 29.02 21.46 2.73
N GLY A 186 28.78 22.21 1.66
CA GLY A 186 29.82 22.79 0.83
C GLY A 186 29.83 24.32 0.94
N CYS A 187 30.44 24.86 2.00
CA CYS A 187 31.09 26.17 2.03
C CYS A 187 31.49 26.52 3.47
N GLY A 188 32.80 26.63 3.75
CA GLY A 188 33.26 27.29 4.97
C GLY A 188 34.56 26.74 5.56
N LYS A 189 35.68 27.38 5.18
CA LYS A 189 36.90 27.63 5.97
C LYS A 189 37.07 26.88 7.31
N HIS A 190 38.16 26.13 7.47
CA HIS A 190 39.35 26.56 8.21
C HIS A 190 40.31 25.41 8.47
N ASN A 191 41.59 25.67 8.15
CA ASN A 191 42.76 25.02 8.71
C ASN A 191 42.63 24.82 10.23
N LYS A 192 42.98 23.63 10.72
CA LYS A 192 43.93 23.45 11.83
C LYS A 192 44.22 21.97 12.05
N HIS A 193 45.49 21.63 11.85
CA HIS A 193 46.12 20.40 12.29
C HIS A 193 45.99 20.25 13.81
N ASN A 194 45.70 19.05 14.29
CA ASN A 194 46.09 18.63 15.64
C ASN A 194 46.84 17.32 15.56
N LYS A 195 48.08 17.41 16.03
CA LYS A 195 49.11 16.38 16.10
C LYS A 195 48.83 15.46 17.29
N HIS A 196 49.11 14.18 17.12
CA HIS A 196 49.31 13.26 18.24
C HIS A 196 50.69 13.51 18.89
N PRO A 197 50.83 13.43 20.22
CA PRO A 197 52.12 13.58 20.89
C PRO A 197 52.84 12.22 20.95
N ASN A 198 54.12 12.21 20.57
CA ASN A 198 55.05 11.16 20.99
C ASN A 198 56.04 11.78 21.99
N PRO A 199 56.27 11.14 23.15
CA PRO A 199 57.31 11.52 24.07
C PRO A 199 58.62 10.89 23.59
N MET A 200 59.70 11.66 23.55
CA MET A 200 61.07 11.21 23.82
C MET A 200 61.92 12.49 23.87
N GLU A 201 62.40 12.69 25.09
CA GLU A 201 63.26 13.75 25.61
C GLU A 201 64.70 13.55 25.15
N GLU A 202 65.48 14.63 25.17
CA GLU A 202 66.95 14.71 25.03
C GLU A 202 67.52 14.31 23.64
N GLU A 203 68.56 14.92 23.07
CA GLU A 203 69.65 15.76 23.55
C GLU A 203 70.22 16.54 22.33
N THR A 204 70.63 17.79 22.58
CA THR A 204 71.73 18.58 21.99
C THR A 204 72.24 18.41 20.53
N THR A 205 72.56 19.58 19.97
CA THR A 205 73.68 19.92 19.05
C THR A 205 73.60 19.64 17.55
N GLU A 206 73.64 20.76 16.82
CA GLU A 206 74.32 21.08 15.55
C GLU A 206 75.04 19.98 14.77
N GLY A 207 74.84 20.00 13.43
CA GLY A 207 75.93 19.71 12.49
C GLY A 207 75.70 18.57 11.51
N LYS A 208 75.33 18.96 10.28
CA LYS A 208 75.68 18.45 8.93
C LYS A 208 75.74 16.91 8.61
N PRO A 209 75.36 16.54 7.36
CA PRO A 209 75.26 15.17 6.82
C PRO A 209 76.64 14.72 6.24
N PRO A 210 76.85 13.62 5.48
CA PRO A 210 75.93 12.77 4.68
C PRO A 210 76.32 11.27 4.70
N HIS A 211 76.00 10.53 3.62
CA HIS A 211 76.44 9.18 3.20
C HIS A 211 75.35 8.10 3.30
N THR A 212 75.18 7.13 2.41
CA THR A 212 75.63 6.83 1.04
C THR A 212 74.80 5.57 0.66
N PHE A 213 74.35 5.49 -0.60
CA PHE A 213 74.07 4.29 -1.41
C PHE A 213 74.33 2.89 -0.79
N HIS A 214 73.55 1.82 -0.97
CA HIS A 214 73.03 1.19 -2.20
C HIS A 214 72.26 -0.12 -1.81
N PRO A 215 71.72 -0.95 -2.73
CA PRO A 215 70.56 -1.82 -2.55
C PRO A 215 70.92 -3.31 -2.48
N GLY A 216 69.98 -4.18 -2.11
CA GLY A 216 70.17 -5.63 -2.14
C GLY A 216 68.86 -6.39 -2.05
N HIS A 217 68.64 -7.26 -3.02
CA HIS A 217 67.41 -8.02 -3.29
C HIS A 217 67.45 -9.40 -2.54
N PRO A 218 66.56 -10.38 -2.81
CA PRO A 218 65.64 -11.06 -1.87
C PRO A 218 65.99 -12.54 -1.61
N HIS A 219 65.43 -13.25 -0.62
CA HIS A 219 65.33 -14.74 -0.67
C HIS A 219 64.25 -15.35 0.27
N HIS A 220 63.38 -16.18 -0.32
CA HIS A 220 62.77 -17.47 0.09
C HIS A 220 62.02 -17.71 1.43
N ARG A 221 60.69 -17.97 1.30
CA ARG A 221 59.84 -19.15 1.68
C ARG A 221 60.50 -20.34 2.45
N PRO A 222 59.73 -21.35 2.96
CA PRO A 222 58.56 -21.45 3.88
C PRO A 222 58.83 -22.42 5.08
N HIS A 223 57.89 -22.68 6.00
CA HIS A 223 57.46 -24.03 6.48
C HIS A 223 56.37 -23.95 7.58
N HIS A 224 55.59 -25.03 7.64
CA HIS A 224 54.31 -25.25 8.34
C HIS A 224 54.46 -25.64 9.83
N MET A 225 53.37 -25.55 10.61
CA MET A 225 52.74 -26.65 11.40
C MET A 225 51.72 -26.09 12.40
N GLY A 226 50.57 -26.75 12.55
CA GLY A 226 49.62 -26.45 13.63
C GLY A 226 48.19 -26.83 13.30
N ASP A 227 47.86 -28.10 13.52
CA ASP A 227 46.52 -28.69 13.46
C ASP A 227 45.51 -28.01 14.41
N ASN A 228 44.25 -27.93 13.99
CA ASN A 228 43.07 -28.27 14.81
C ASN A 228 41.77 -28.17 13.99
N GLU A 229 41.15 -29.33 13.79
CA GLU A 229 39.74 -29.66 14.03
C GLU A 229 38.68 -28.53 13.89
N GLY A 230 37.82 -28.61 12.87
CA GLY A 230 36.64 -27.75 12.79
C GLY A 230 35.90 -27.74 11.46
N HIS A 231 35.22 -28.83 11.12
CA HIS A 231 34.21 -28.83 10.05
C HIS A 231 33.05 -27.89 10.37
N ARG A 232 32.84 -26.82 9.59
CA ARG A 232 31.50 -26.22 9.35
C ARG A 232 31.36 -25.68 7.93
N HIS A 233 30.52 -26.36 7.16
CA HIS A 233 30.06 -25.98 5.83
C HIS A 233 29.06 -24.82 5.90
N HIS A 234 29.45 -23.59 5.50
CA HIS A 234 28.51 -22.47 5.36
C HIS A 234 28.79 -21.60 4.11
N HIS A 235 28.77 -22.19 2.91
CA HIS A 235 28.97 -21.41 1.67
C HIS A 235 27.91 -21.59 0.56
N ALA A 236 26.82 -22.33 0.80
CA ALA A 236 25.79 -22.55 -0.23
C ALA A 236 24.86 -21.32 -0.45
N HIS A 237 24.52 -20.58 0.60
CA HIS A 237 23.50 -19.50 0.50
C HIS A 237 23.95 -18.26 -0.30
N HIS A 238 25.25 -17.98 -0.42
CA HIS A 238 25.73 -16.81 -1.17
C HIS A 238 25.82 -17.02 -2.69
N ARG A 239 25.77 -18.28 -3.17
CA ARG A 239 25.91 -18.59 -4.60
C ARG A 239 24.56 -18.47 -5.31
N ILE A 240 23.49 -19.00 -4.72
CA ILE A 240 22.13 -18.98 -5.30
C ILE A 240 21.60 -17.54 -5.43
N HIS A 241 21.75 -16.72 -4.39
CA HIS A 241 21.30 -15.32 -4.42
C HIS A 241 22.05 -14.46 -5.47
N ARG A 242 23.33 -14.77 -5.75
CA ARG A 242 24.08 -14.11 -6.84
C ARG A 242 23.60 -14.56 -8.23
N PHE A 243 23.22 -15.82 -8.40
CA PHE A 243 22.65 -16.32 -9.66
C PHE A 243 21.25 -15.76 -9.93
N ILE A 244 20.37 -15.72 -8.92
CA ILE A 244 19.01 -15.18 -9.06
C ILE A 244 19.04 -13.69 -9.41
N ARG A 245 19.88 -12.89 -8.73
CA ARG A 245 20.05 -11.47 -9.10
C ARG A 245 20.54 -11.31 -10.53
N ARG A 246 21.51 -12.11 -10.96
CA ARG A 246 22.06 -11.99 -12.33
C ARG A 246 21.03 -12.37 -13.39
N ALA A 247 20.27 -13.45 -13.17
CA ALA A 247 19.21 -13.91 -14.08
C ALA A 247 18.05 -12.92 -14.16
N PHE A 248 17.62 -12.37 -13.02
CA PHE A 248 16.53 -11.39 -12.94
C PHE A 248 16.86 -10.11 -13.70
N PHE A 249 18.06 -9.55 -13.51
CA PHE A 249 18.48 -8.35 -14.24
C PHE A 249 18.71 -8.59 -15.74
N THR A 250 19.19 -9.77 -16.15
CA THR A 250 19.36 -10.07 -17.59
C THR A 250 18.06 -10.25 -18.35
N ILE A 251 16.97 -10.64 -17.68
CA ILE A 251 15.67 -10.87 -18.33
C ILE A 251 14.77 -9.62 -18.23
N LEU A 252 14.71 -8.97 -17.06
CA LEU A 252 13.80 -7.85 -16.85
C LEU A 252 14.28 -6.53 -17.44
N ILE A 253 15.58 -6.27 -17.46
CA ILE A 253 16.11 -5.02 -18.03
C ILE A 253 15.76 -4.91 -19.52
N PRO A 254 15.94 -5.94 -20.36
CA PRO A 254 15.52 -5.87 -21.77
C PRO A 254 14.01 -5.68 -21.93
N ILE A 255 13.19 -6.34 -21.11
CA ILE A 255 11.72 -6.21 -21.18
C ILE A 255 11.30 -4.77 -20.85
N LEU A 256 11.84 -4.21 -19.76
CA LEU A 256 11.55 -2.82 -19.39
C LEU A 256 12.03 -1.84 -20.45
N ILE A 257 13.24 -2.00 -20.98
CA ILE A 257 13.75 -1.16 -22.09
C ILE A 257 12.86 -1.29 -23.32
N GLY A 258 12.38 -2.50 -23.64
CA GLY A 258 11.46 -2.74 -24.75
C GLY A 258 10.13 -2.02 -24.58
N ILE A 259 9.54 -2.08 -23.37
CA ILE A 259 8.30 -1.37 -23.06
C ILE A 259 8.51 0.14 -23.18
N PHE A 260 9.55 0.70 -22.55
CA PHE A 260 9.82 2.14 -22.61
C PHE A 260 10.08 2.62 -24.05
N ALA A 261 10.87 1.87 -24.82
CA ALA A 261 11.12 2.16 -26.23
C ALA A 261 9.81 2.11 -27.04
N GLY A 262 8.96 1.10 -26.81
CA GLY A 262 7.67 0.95 -27.49
C GLY A 262 6.67 2.07 -27.14
N THR A 263 6.57 2.45 -25.87
CA THR A 263 5.71 3.56 -25.45
C THR A 263 6.20 4.89 -26.03
N LEU A 264 7.52 5.10 -26.08
CA LEU A 264 8.08 6.34 -26.61
C LEU A 264 7.86 6.46 -28.12
N THR A 265 8.07 5.38 -28.88
CA THR A 265 7.82 5.38 -30.33
C THR A 265 6.33 5.54 -30.65
N TYR A 266 5.44 4.94 -29.85
CA TYR A 266 4.00 5.15 -29.98
C TYR A 266 3.59 6.60 -29.77
N LEU A 267 4.05 7.25 -28.69
CA LEU A 267 3.76 8.65 -28.42
C LEU A 267 4.29 9.58 -29.53
N ILE A 268 5.49 9.31 -30.04
CA ILE A 268 6.06 10.07 -31.17
C ILE A 268 5.23 9.86 -32.44
N GLY A 269 4.81 8.62 -32.72
CA GLY A 269 3.97 8.28 -33.87
C GLY A 269 2.62 8.99 -33.82
N MET A 270 1.97 9.01 -32.65
CA MET A 270 0.71 9.71 -32.44
C MET A 270 0.89 11.23 -32.64
N ALA A 271 1.91 11.83 -32.04
CA ALA A 271 2.19 13.26 -32.18
C ALA A 271 2.45 13.66 -33.65
N LEU A 272 3.24 12.85 -34.38
CA LEU A 272 3.47 13.06 -35.81
C LEU A 272 2.19 12.86 -36.64
N GLY A 273 1.37 11.86 -36.31
CA GLY A 273 0.08 11.62 -36.94
C GLY A 273 -0.87 12.81 -36.79
N CYS A 274 -0.99 13.35 -35.57
CA CYS A 274 -1.77 14.55 -35.29
C CYS A 274 -1.21 15.78 -36.03
N ALA A 275 0.10 15.97 -36.06
CA ALA A 275 0.72 17.09 -36.77
C ALA A 275 0.44 17.04 -38.28
N ILE A 276 0.57 15.86 -38.91
CA ILE A 276 0.25 15.67 -40.33
C ILE A 276 -1.24 15.90 -40.57
N ALA A 277 -2.13 15.37 -39.71
CA ALA A 277 -3.57 15.56 -39.83
C ALA A 277 -3.96 17.05 -39.73
N MET A 278 -3.37 17.81 -38.81
CA MET A 278 -3.58 19.25 -38.69
C MET A 278 -3.10 20.01 -39.94
N VAL A 279 -1.92 19.68 -40.47
CA VAL A 279 -1.41 20.31 -41.70
C VAL A 279 -2.30 19.99 -42.90
N VAL A 280 -2.74 18.74 -43.03
CA VAL A 280 -3.65 18.32 -44.10
C VAL A 280 -5.02 19.01 -43.96
N ALA A 281 -5.58 19.08 -42.76
CA ALA A 281 -6.84 19.78 -42.50
C ALA A 281 -6.73 21.28 -42.84
N LYS A 282 -5.59 21.88 -42.53
CA LYS A 282 -5.30 23.29 -42.82
C LYS A 282 -5.08 23.57 -44.31
N VAL A 283 -4.44 22.65 -45.06
CA VAL A 283 -4.17 22.79 -46.50
C VAL A 283 -5.39 22.42 -47.35
N ARG A 284 -6.19 21.42 -46.94
CA ARG A 284 -7.42 21.03 -47.63
C ARG A 284 -8.61 21.95 -47.35
N GLY A 285 -8.44 22.96 -46.49
CA GLY A 285 -9.46 23.98 -46.27
C GLY A 285 -10.79 23.40 -45.80
N TYR A 286 -10.78 22.58 -44.75
CA TYR A 286 -12.04 22.31 -44.04
C TYR A 286 -12.51 23.63 -43.43
N GLY A 287 -13.47 24.27 -44.11
CA GLY A 287 -14.23 25.37 -43.56
C GLY A 287 -14.82 24.97 -42.21
N PRO A 288 -15.02 25.93 -41.29
CA PRO A 288 -15.57 25.64 -39.98
C PRO A 288 -16.91 24.93 -40.17
N TYR A 289 -17.01 23.67 -39.73
CA TYR A 289 -18.29 22.98 -39.67
C TYR A 289 -19.22 23.84 -38.82
N GLU A 290 -20.29 24.31 -39.47
CA GLU A 290 -21.39 25.03 -38.84
C GLU A 290 -21.96 24.13 -37.74
N ARG A 291 -21.88 24.61 -36.50
CA ARG A 291 -22.46 23.93 -35.35
C ARG A 291 -23.96 24.00 -35.53
N VAL A 292 -24.59 22.88 -35.88
CA VAL A 292 -26.04 22.74 -35.74
C VAL A 292 -26.35 22.90 -34.25
N PRO A 293 -27.18 23.87 -33.83
CA PRO A 293 -27.68 23.92 -32.47
C PRO A 293 -28.60 22.73 -32.28
N GLU A 294 -28.17 21.79 -31.45
CA GLU A 294 -29.05 20.76 -30.90
C GLU A 294 -29.91 21.48 -29.87
N GLU A 295 -31.22 21.57 -30.15
CA GLU A 295 -32.19 22.22 -29.28
C GLU A 295 -32.27 21.47 -27.95
N ASP A 296 -32.16 22.28 -26.90
CA ASP A 296 -32.25 22.02 -25.46
C ASP A 296 -33.20 20.87 -25.04
N ASP A 297 -32.62 19.85 -24.38
CA ASP A 297 -33.24 19.17 -23.25
C ASP A 297 -32.21 19.13 -22.10
N GLU A 298 -32.68 19.44 -20.89
CA GLU A 298 -31.96 20.05 -19.77
C GLU A 298 -30.95 19.15 -18.99
N GLU A 299 -29.77 19.74 -18.72
CA GLU A 299 -28.78 19.55 -17.63
C GLU A 299 -27.93 18.23 -17.50
N PRO A 300 -26.73 18.23 -16.85
CA PRO A 300 -26.02 19.29 -16.10
C PRO A 300 -24.53 19.54 -16.51
N GLU A 301 -23.96 20.64 -16.02
CA GLU A 301 -22.53 20.98 -16.10
C GLU A 301 -21.64 19.93 -15.42
N VAL A 302 -20.52 19.53 -16.07
CA VAL A 302 -19.13 19.83 -15.65
C VAL A 302 -18.15 19.38 -16.75
N SER A 303 -17.23 20.31 -17.05
CA SER A 303 -16.02 20.22 -17.87
C SER A 303 -15.20 18.94 -17.64
N ASP A 304 -14.84 18.23 -18.72
CA ASP A 304 -13.45 18.06 -19.18
C ASP A 304 -13.40 17.13 -20.39
N LYS A 305 -13.00 17.70 -21.54
CA LYS A 305 -12.88 16.99 -22.81
C LYS A 305 -11.58 16.21 -22.84
N GLU A 306 -11.68 14.89 -22.86
CA GLU A 306 -11.09 14.03 -23.90
C GLU A 306 -11.48 12.56 -23.62
N ALA A 307 -12.69 12.19 -24.06
CA ALA A 307 -13.10 10.80 -24.13
C ALA A 307 -13.11 10.35 -25.59
N PHE A 308 -12.31 9.32 -25.83
CA PHE A 308 -12.36 8.38 -26.94
C PHE A 308 -13.77 8.25 -27.55
N SER A 309 -13.92 8.67 -28.81
CA SER A 309 -15.07 8.31 -29.64
C SER A 309 -14.81 6.94 -30.29
N GLU A 310 -14.97 5.86 -29.53
CA GLU A 310 -15.41 4.59 -30.11
C GLU A 310 -16.89 4.74 -30.46
N LYS A 311 -17.18 5.22 -31.68
CA LYS A 311 -18.48 4.96 -32.30
C LYS A 311 -18.42 3.56 -32.90
N GLU A 312 -18.66 2.56 -32.06
CA GLU A 312 -19.33 1.35 -32.49
C GLU A 312 -20.66 1.77 -33.14
N VAL A 313 -20.71 1.65 -34.46
CA VAL A 313 -21.95 1.68 -35.21
C VAL A 313 -22.68 0.38 -34.86
N TYR A 314 -23.51 0.43 -33.81
CA TYR A 314 -24.55 -0.57 -33.61
C TYR A 314 -25.49 -0.49 -34.80
N ALA A 315 -25.36 -1.45 -35.71
CA ALA A 315 -26.41 -1.74 -36.66
C ALA A 315 -27.65 -2.18 -35.88
N GLU A 316 -28.73 -1.45 -36.08
CA GLU A 316 -30.10 -1.73 -35.64
C GLU A 316 -30.42 -3.22 -35.90
N LEU A 317 -30.49 -4.01 -34.84
CA LEU A 317 -30.88 -5.42 -34.91
C LEU A 317 -32.35 -5.50 -35.30
N PRO A 318 -32.74 -6.35 -36.28
CA PRO A 318 -34.14 -6.53 -36.61
C PRO A 318 -34.92 -7.06 -35.39
N GLU A 319 -36.11 -6.51 -35.21
CA GLU A 319 -37.09 -6.89 -34.21
C GLU A 319 -37.32 -8.42 -34.26
N TYR A 320 -36.96 -9.11 -33.18
CA TYR A 320 -37.18 -10.56 -33.06
C TYR A 320 -38.67 -10.81 -32.80
N ASP A 321 -39.35 -11.43 -33.76
CA ASP A 321 -40.69 -11.98 -33.57
C ASP A 321 -40.71 -12.92 -32.35
N ALA A 322 -41.70 -12.73 -31.48
CA ALA A 322 -41.83 -13.46 -30.23
C ALA A 322 -41.80 -14.99 -30.47
N PRO A 323 -41.08 -15.76 -29.63
CA PRO A 323 -40.94 -17.19 -29.82
C PRO A 323 -42.32 -17.88 -29.70
N PRO A 324 -42.60 -18.89 -30.55
CA PRO A 324 -43.87 -19.59 -30.51
C PRO A 324 -44.08 -20.24 -29.13
N VAL A 325 -45.25 -19.97 -28.55
CA VAL A 325 -45.71 -20.64 -27.33
C VAL A 325 -45.98 -22.09 -27.69
N TYR A 326 -45.17 -23.01 -27.17
CA TYR A 326 -45.44 -24.43 -27.27
C TYR A 326 -46.55 -24.78 -26.29
N GLU A 327 -47.72 -25.14 -26.80
CA GLU A 327 -48.73 -25.85 -26.01
C GLU A 327 -48.10 -27.16 -25.51
N ALA A 328 -48.10 -27.33 -24.19
CA ALA A 328 -47.66 -28.56 -23.56
C ALA A 328 -48.60 -29.68 -24.02
N ALA A 329 -48.14 -30.49 -24.98
CA ALA A 329 -48.78 -31.75 -25.30
C ALA A 329 -48.81 -32.60 -24.03
N GLU A 330 -50.00 -32.74 -23.45
CA GLU A 330 -50.30 -33.70 -22.41
C GLU A 330 -49.86 -35.08 -22.91
N LYS A 331 -48.80 -35.62 -22.31
CA LYS A 331 -48.41 -37.00 -22.53
C LYS A 331 -49.47 -37.88 -21.87
N GLU A 332 -50.37 -38.44 -22.67
CA GLU A 332 -51.14 -39.60 -22.26
C GLU A 332 -50.16 -40.69 -21.80
N VAL A 333 -50.24 -41.01 -20.51
CA VAL A 333 -49.64 -42.20 -19.91
C VAL A 333 -50.41 -43.39 -20.49
N VAL A 334 -49.85 -44.05 -21.49
CA VAL A 334 -50.32 -45.39 -21.87
C VAL A 334 -49.62 -46.38 -20.98
N GLU A 335 -50.41 -47.01 -20.11
CA GLU A 335 -50.01 -48.08 -19.19
C GLU A 335 -49.45 -49.31 -19.91
N GLU A 336 -48.63 -50.03 -19.14
CA GLU A 336 -48.05 -51.34 -19.43
C GLU A 336 -49.03 -52.37 -20.02
N SER A 337 -48.52 -53.21 -20.93
CA SER A 337 -48.94 -54.62 -20.92
C SER A 337 -47.89 -55.58 -21.51
N LYS A 338 -47.29 -56.34 -20.59
CA LYS A 338 -46.99 -57.79 -20.59
C LYS A 338 -45.94 -58.39 -21.51
#